data_AF-A0A961PG47-F1
#
_entry.id   AF-A0A961PG47-F1
#
_cell.length_a   1.000
_cell.length_b   1.000
_cell.length_c   1.000
_cell.angle_alpha   90.00
_cell.angle_beta   90.00
_cell.angle_gamma   90.00
#
_symmetry.space_group_name_H-M   'P 1'
#
loop_
_entity.id
_entity.type
_entity.pdbx_description
1 polymer ?
#
loop_
_entity_poly.entity_id
_entity_poly.type
_entity_poly.pdbx_seq_one_letter_code
_entity_poly.pdbx_strand_id
1 'polypeptide(L)' 'AAASNYVYYANGNLASQEYLNEDVIGDTAIYPDEATLENLYVKDGYDQKLQRVVTRMWTKIKSGT' A
#
# COMPACT_ATOMS: atom_id res chain seq x y z
N ALA A 1 5.01 0.02 -17.10
CA ALA A 1 5.67 -1.26 -16.78
C ALA A 1 7.08 -1.10 -16.22
N ALA A 2 8.03 -0.45 -16.89
CA ALA A 2 9.44 -0.43 -16.47
C ALA A 2 9.68 -0.12 -14.98
N ALA A 3 8.98 0.87 -14.42
CA ALA A 3 9.07 1.17 -12.99
C ALA A 3 8.55 0.01 -12.11
N SER A 4 7.33 -0.49 -12.36
CA SER A 4 6.76 -1.63 -11.62
C SER A 4 7.61 -2.89 -11.71
N ASN A 5 8.21 -3.17 -12.87
CA ASN A 5 9.10 -4.33 -13.06
C ASN A 5 10.41 -4.19 -12.27
N TYR A 6 10.83 -2.98 -11.92
CA TYR A 6 12.04 -2.72 -11.14
C TYR A 6 11.75 -2.64 -9.63
N VAL A 7 10.68 -1.94 -9.24
CA VAL A 7 10.37 -1.67 -7.83
C VAL A 7 9.36 -2.62 -7.20
N TYR A 8 8.76 -3.53 -7.99
CA TYR A 8 7.78 -4.52 -7.52
C TYR A 8 6.56 -3.88 -6.83
N TYR A 9 6.05 -2.80 -7.42
CA TYR A 9 4.81 -2.14 -7.00
C TYR A 9 3.80 -2.08 -8.16
N ALA A 10 2.52 -2.32 -7.84
CA ALA A 10 1.43 -2.08 -8.76
C ALA A 10 1.34 -0.60 -9.13
N ASN A 11 1.05 -0.32 -10.41
CA ASN A 11 0.85 1.03 -10.90
C ASN A 11 -0.61 1.25 -11.29
N GLY A 12 -1.04 2.52 -11.31
CA GLY A 12 -2.41 2.90 -11.69
C GLY A 12 -2.68 3.02 -13.19
N ASN A 13 -1.79 2.51 -14.06
CA ASN A 13 -1.94 2.60 -15.52
C ASN A 13 -2.36 1.25 -16.12
N LEU A 14 -3.64 1.14 -16.44
CA LEU A 14 -4.24 -0.07 -17.02
C LEU A 14 -3.57 -0.52 -18.32
N ALA A 15 -3.27 0.41 -19.23
CA ALA A 15 -2.62 0.09 -20.50
C ALA A 15 -1.18 -0.44 -20.34
N SER A 16 -0.60 -0.30 -19.14
CA SER A 16 0.76 -0.76 -18.88
C SER A 16 0.83 -2.23 -18.45
N GLN A 17 -0.30 -2.87 -18.14
CA GLN A 17 -0.35 -4.22 -17.61
C GLN A 17 0.14 -5.27 -18.60
N GLU A 18 -0.12 -5.07 -19.90
CA GLU A 18 0.35 -5.96 -20.98
C GLU A 18 1.89 -6.04 -21.08
N TYR A 19 2.60 -5.09 -20.46
CA TYR A 19 4.07 -5.00 -20.52
C TYR A 19 4.74 -5.36 -19.20
N LEU A 20 3.98 -5.80 -18.20
CA LEU A 20 4.52 -6.23 -16.91
C LEU A 20 5.12 -7.64 -17.04
N ASN A 21 6.14 -7.92 -16.25
CA ASN A 21 6.68 -9.26 -16.17
C ASN A 21 5.69 -10.18 -15.44
N GLU A 22 5.69 -11.48 -15.77
CA GLU A 22 4.83 -12.50 -15.13
C GLU A 22 5.03 -12.58 -13.61
N ASP A 23 6.26 -12.40 -13.13
CA ASP A 23 6.59 -12.37 -11.70
C ASP A 23 6.09 -11.10 -10.98
N VAL A 24 5.52 -10.14 -11.72
CA VAL A 24 4.94 -8.91 -11.18
C VAL A 24 3.42 -8.91 -11.31
N ILE A 25 2.87 -9.17 -12.51
CA ILE A 25 1.40 -9.18 -12.71
C ILE A 25 0.74 -10.42 -12.10
N GLY A 26 1.45 -11.55 -12.05
CA GLY A 26 0.96 -12.79 -11.45
C GLY A 26 1.13 -12.88 -9.93
N ASP A 27 1.85 -11.95 -9.30
CA ASP A 27 2.04 -11.93 -7.86
C ASP A 27 0.84 -11.26 -7.16
N THR A 28 0.06 -12.05 -6.43
CA THR A 28 -1.13 -11.59 -5.69
C THR A 28 -0.81 -10.65 -4.53
N ALA A 29 0.45 -10.57 -4.08
CA ALA A 29 0.88 -9.56 -3.12
C ALA A 29 1.04 -8.17 -3.78
N ILE A 30 1.25 -8.12 -5.10
CA ILE A 30 1.42 -6.89 -5.88
C ILE A 30 0.11 -6.51 -6.58
N TYR A 31 -0.54 -7.46 -7.25
CA TYR A 31 -1.87 -7.33 -7.86
C TYR A 31 -2.85 -8.30 -7.17
N PRO A 32 -3.47 -7.90 -6.04
CA PRO A 32 -4.35 -8.76 -5.28
C PRO A 32 -5.63 -9.12 -6.04
N ASP A 33 -6.23 -10.25 -5.66
CA ASP A 33 -7.55 -10.66 -6.14
C ASP A 33 -8.67 -9.84 -5.48
N GLU A 34 -9.88 -9.95 -6.04
CA GLU A 34 -11.05 -9.20 -5.57
C GLU A 34 -11.39 -9.50 -4.12
N ALA A 35 -11.30 -10.78 -3.71
CA ALA A 35 -11.53 -11.20 -2.33
C ALA A 35 -10.52 -10.56 -1.35
N THR A 36 -9.25 -10.41 -1.72
CA THR A 36 -8.27 -9.69 -0.91
C THR A 36 -8.59 -8.21 -0.87
N LEU A 37 -8.90 -7.59 -2.02
CA LEU A 37 -9.24 -6.16 -2.10
C LEU A 37 -10.44 -5.78 -1.22
N GLU A 38 -11.47 -6.62 -1.16
CA GLU A 38 -12.64 -6.42 -0.30
C GLU A 38 -12.31 -6.39 1.20
N ASN A 39 -11.24 -7.07 1.60
CA ASN A 39 -10.77 -7.09 2.99
C ASN A 39 -9.78 -5.96 3.32
N LEU A 40 -9.35 -5.18 2.32
CA LEU A 40 -8.48 -4.02 2.53
C LEU A 40 -9.33 -2.77 2.82
N TYR A 41 -8.70 -1.79 3.48
CA TYR A 41 -9.32 -0.50 3.74
C TYR A 41 -8.36 0.63 3.41
N VAL A 42 -8.91 1.74 2.92
CA VAL A 42 -8.18 3.00 2.77
C VAL A 42 -8.27 3.75 4.09
N LYS A 43 -7.12 4.17 4.62
CA LYS A 43 -7.08 4.94 5.87
C LYS A 43 -7.39 6.41 5.60
N ASP A 44 -8.45 6.90 6.22
CA ASP A 44 -8.78 8.32 6.22
C ASP A 44 -7.90 9.15 7.17
N GLY A 45 -7.83 10.45 6.90
CA GLY A 45 -7.15 11.40 7.77
C GLY A 45 -7.86 11.54 9.12
N TYR A 46 -7.10 11.46 10.21
CA TYR A 46 -7.63 11.77 11.54
C TYR A 46 -7.91 13.26 11.70
N ASP A 47 -8.88 13.60 12.55
CA ASP A 47 -9.02 14.97 13.03
C ASP A 47 -7.74 15.42 13.77
N GLN A 48 -7.57 16.73 13.93
CA GLN A 48 -6.36 17.25 14.55
C GLN A 48 -6.16 16.83 16.01
N LYS A 49 -7.22 16.51 16.76
CA LYS A 49 -7.10 16.10 18.17
C LYS A 49 -6.59 14.67 18.23
N LEU A 50 -7.19 13.77 17.48
CA LEU A 50 -6.82 12.36 17.39
C LEU A 50 -5.43 12.19 16.77
N GLN A 51 -5.09 12.95 15.73
CA GLN A 51 -3.76 12.92 15.13
C GLN A 51 -2.66 13.20 16.17
N ARG A 52 -2.86 14.19 17.07
CA ARG A 52 -1.89 14.49 18.14
C ARG A 52 -1.73 13.33 19.12
N VAL A 53 -2.83 12.65 19.47
CA VAL A 53 -2.79 11.46 20.34
C VAL A 53 -1.97 10.36 19.68
N VAL A 54 -2.25 10.07 18.41
CA VAL A 54 -1.53 9.04 17.63
C VAL A 54 -0.05 9.37 17.52
N THR A 55 0.32 10.62 17.22
CA THR A 55 1.73 11.04 17.15
C THR A 55 2.44 10.86 18.49
N ARG A 56 1.81 11.28 19.61
CA ARG A 56 2.41 11.13 20.94
C ARG A 56 2.59 9.66 21.33
N MET A 57 1.58 8.84 21.05
CA MET A 57 1.64 7.39 21.28
C MET A 57 2.76 6.76 20.46
N TRP A 58 2.91 7.14 19.21
CA TRP A 58 4.00 6.63 18.36
C TRP A 58 5.38 7.04 18.86
N THR A 59 5.55 8.28 19.32
CA THR A 59 6.81 8.71 19.96
C THR A 59 7.12 7.85 21.17
N LYS A 60 6.13 7.62 22.04
CA LYS A 60 6.24 6.78 23.23
C LYS A 60 6.67 5.34 22.87
N ILE A 61 6.01 4.73 21.88
CA ILE A 61 6.35 3.39 21.36
C ILE A 61 7.81 3.35 20.89
N LYS A 62 8.25 4.35 20.11
CA LYS A 62 9.62 4.40 19.60
C LYS A 62 10.66 4.67 20.67
N SER A 63 10.34 5.46 21.70
CA SER A 63 11.28 5.79 22.79
C SER A 63 11.31 4.73 23.90
N GLY A 64 10.35 3.80 23.92
CA GLY A 64 10.25 2.78 24.97
C GLY A 64 9.85 3.32 26.35
N THR A 65 9.31 4.54 26.41
CA THR A 65 8.78 5.16 27.64
C THR A 65 7.29 4.98 27.78
#